data_AF-A0A955ZAK0-F1
#
_entry.id   AF-A0A955ZAK0-F1
#
_cell.length_a   1.000
_cell.length_b   1.000
_cell.length_c   1.000
_cell.angle_alpha   90.00
_cell.angle_beta   90.00
_cell.angle_gamma   90.00
#
_symmetry.space_group_name_H-M   'P 1'
#
loop_
_entity.id
_entity.type
_entity.pdbx_description
1 polymer ?
#
loop_
_entity_poly.entity_id
_entity_poly.type
_entity_poly.pdbx_seq_one_letter_code
_entity_poly.pdbx_strand_id
1 'polypeptide(L)'
;ANANADVSEAKDPSPEDPPAAAAPKTDDDDTDAIFETLWDRIDAAWDDEKTHAALLEYALRTEMLPQLAGRYRKVKDASPERAERAQKKIDGIVIALTHVMMSQKSPLPQKVPWQLTLSVGIACMLALLYLARIMLFVR
;
A
#
# COMPACT_ATOMS: atom_id res chain seq x y z
N ALA A 1 -8.31 51.69 18.26
CA ALA A 1 -8.08 50.35 17.67
C ALA A 1 -7.99 49.37 18.82
N ASN A 2 -8.89 48.37 18.85
CA ASN A 2 -9.10 47.47 19.98
C ASN A 2 -8.61 46.04 19.64
N ALA A 3 -7.87 45.45 20.60
CA ALA A 3 -7.74 44.06 21.05
C ALA A 3 -7.55 42.87 20.08
N ASN A 4 -6.46 42.09 20.32
CA ASN A 4 -6.43 40.74 20.95
C ASN A 4 -5.13 40.00 20.53
N ALA A 5 -4.20 39.67 21.45
CA ALA A 5 -4.17 38.55 22.40
C ALA A 5 -3.63 37.24 21.76
N ASP A 6 -2.44 36.79 22.18
CA ASP A 6 -2.02 35.37 22.15
C ASP A 6 -0.73 35.21 23.02
N VAL A 7 -0.83 34.65 24.24
CA VAL A 7 -0.46 33.25 24.62
C VAL A 7 1.08 33.06 24.63
N SER A 8 1.74 33.14 25.78
CA SER A 8 1.89 32.14 26.86
C SER A 8 3.16 31.28 26.72
N GLU A 9 3.92 31.29 27.83
CA GLU A 9 4.60 30.13 28.44
C GLU A 9 5.82 29.52 27.73
N ALA A 10 7.00 30.01 28.12
CA ALA A 10 8.20 29.19 28.14
C ALA A 10 8.20 28.29 29.39
N LYS A 11 8.22 26.97 29.25
CA LYS A 11 8.57 26.07 30.36
C LYS A 11 9.18 24.73 29.91
N ASP A 12 10.45 24.63 30.26
CA ASP A 12 11.35 23.48 30.46
C ASP A 12 12.08 22.81 29.28
N PRO A 13 13.44 22.67 29.40
CA PRO A 13 14.27 21.87 28.53
C PRO A 13 14.35 20.43 29.09
N SER A 14 14.05 19.42 28.27
CA SER A 14 14.33 18.02 28.62
C SER A 14 15.39 17.45 27.67
N PRO A 15 16.39 16.71 28.20
CA PRO A 15 17.57 16.30 27.46
C PRO A 15 17.29 15.03 26.65
N GLU A 16 17.92 14.95 25.48
CA GLU A 16 18.37 13.68 24.88
C GLU A 16 17.28 12.69 24.46
N ASP A 17 16.49 13.06 23.45
CA ASP A 17 16.06 12.05 22.48
C ASP A 17 17.29 11.60 21.66
N PRO A 18 17.58 10.28 21.56
CA PRO A 18 18.71 9.78 20.80
C PRO A 18 18.62 10.25 19.34
N PRO A 19 19.79 10.51 18.70
CA PRO A 19 19.86 11.08 17.37
C PRO A 19 18.95 10.31 16.45
N ALA A 20 18.03 11.03 15.81
CA ALA A 20 17.24 10.59 14.68
C ALA A 20 18.16 9.80 13.74
N ALA A 21 18.17 8.48 13.90
CA ALA A 21 18.76 7.58 12.96
C ALA A 21 18.04 7.89 11.67
N ALA A 22 18.80 8.42 10.71
CA ALA A 22 18.36 8.65 9.35
C ALA A 22 17.62 7.40 8.87
N ALA A 23 16.29 7.48 8.85
CA ALA A 23 15.49 6.53 8.10
C ALA A 23 15.99 6.60 6.65
N PRO A 24 16.23 5.48 5.98
CA PRO A 24 16.68 5.48 4.59
C PRO A 24 15.58 6.12 3.74
N LYS A 25 15.78 7.35 3.27
CA LYS A 25 14.86 8.11 2.42
C LYS A 25 15.13 7.87 0.92
N THR A 26 15.37 6.64 0.51
CA THR A 26 15.87 6.39 -0.86
C THR A 26 14.84 5.80 -1.80
N ASP A 27 13.82 5.11 -1.29
CA ASP A 27 13.01 4.25 -2.16
C ASP A 27 11.74 4.96 -2.69
N ASP A 28 11.17 5.87 -1.89
CA ASP A 28 9.96 6.63 -2.27
C ASP A 28 10.29 7.76 -3.26
N ASP A 29 11.38 8.50 -3.05
CA ASP A 29 11.81 9.61 -3.94
C ASP A 29 12.15 9.11 -5.36
N ASP A 30 12.81 7.94 -5.46
CA ASP A 30 13.14 7.32 -6.76
C ASP A 30 11.88 6.80 -7.47
N THR A 31 10.89 6.31 -6.71
CA THR A 31 9.60 5.85 -7.24
C THR A 31 8.79 7.00 -7.83
N ASP A 32 8.77 8.14 -7.15
CA ASP A 32 8.13 9.37 -7.64
C ASP A 32 8.84 9.91 -8.90
N ALA A 33 10.18 9.91 -8.93
CA ALA A 33 10.94 10.36 -10.10
C ALA A 33 10.68 9.52 -11.37
N ILE A 34 10.58 8.20 -11.23
CA ILE A 34 10.25 7.30 -12.34
C ILE A 34 8.80 7.51 -12.79
N PHE A 35 7.88 7.73 -11.85
CA PHE A 35 6.47 8.02 -12.17
C PHE A 35 6.33 9.30 -12.99
N GLU A 36 6.97 10.40 -12.57
CA GLU A 36 6.91 11.67 -13.28
C GLU A 36 7.53 11.57 -14.68
N THR A 37 8.65 10.84 -14.84
CA THR A 37 9.25 10.65 -16.17
C THR A 37 8.38 9.82 -17.12
N LEU A 38 7.64 8.82 -16.62
CA LEU A 38 6.64 8.13 -17.45
C LEU A 38 5.44 9.01 -17.77
N TRP A 39 5.03 9.87 -16.84
CA TRP A 39 3.95 10.83 -17.06
C TRP A 39 4.30 11.85 -18.15
N ASP A 40 5.52 12.40 -18.13
CA ASP A 40 5.99 13.33 -19.16
C ASP A 40 5.99 12.70 -20.56
N ARG A 41 6.31 11.41 -20.66
CA ARG A 41 6.23 10.68 -21.93
C ARG A 41 4.79 10.53 -22.42
N ILE A 42 3.84 10.32 -21.52
CA ILE A 42 2.42 10.30 -21.85
C ILE A 42 1.94 11.66 -22.33
N ASP A 43 2.36 12.74 -21.67
CA ASP A 43 1.94 14.08 -22.06
C ASP A 43 2.51 14.47 -23.43
N ALA A 44 3.74 14.05 -23.73
CA ALA A 44 4.36 14.21 -25.04
C ALA A 44 3.73 13.33 -26.13
N ALA A 45 3.24 12.13 -25.78
CA ALA A 45 2.68 11.14 -26.71
C ALA A 45 1.33 10.61 -26.21
N TRP A 46 0.33 11.50 -26.14
CA TRP A 46 -0.98 11.20 -25.54
C TRP A 46 -1.75 10.09 -26.27
N ASP A 47 -1.57 9.97 -27.58
CA ASP A 47 -2.24 8.94 -28.38
C ASP A 47 -1.54 7.56 -28.30
N ASP A 48 -0.40 7.45 -27.62
CA ASP A 48 0.30 6.18 -27.46
C ASP A 48 -0.26 5.36 -26.29
N GLU A 49 -1.09 4.39 -26.66
CA GLU A 49 -1.68 3.43 -25.73
C GLU A 49 -0.63 2.55 -25.02
N LYS A 50 0.52 2.31 -25.65
CA LYS A 50 1.60 1.51 -25.05
C LYS A 50 2.22 2.23 -23.87
N THR A 51 2.45 3.55 -24.00
CA THR A 51 3.00 4.37 -22.92
C THR A 51 2.01 4.47 -21.75
N HIS A 52 0.71 4.55 -22.03
CA HIS A 52 -0.33 4.51 -21.00
C HIS A 52 -0.37 3.17 -20.25
N ALA A 53 -0.27 2.05 -20.97
CA ALA A 53 -0.22 0.72 -20.37
C ALA A 53 1.02 0.52 -19.51
N ALA A 54 2.19 1.02 -19.94
CA ALA A 54 3.43 0.95 -19.18
C ALA A 54 3.35 1.72 -17.85
N LEU A 55 2.77 2.92 -17.86
CA LEU A 55 2.57 3.70 -16.62
C LEU A 55 1.55 3.04 -15.68
N LEU A 56 0.48 2.47 -16.23
CA LEU A 56 -0.49 1.73 -15.42
C LEU A 56 0.15 0.51 -14.74
N GLU A 57 0.91 -0.29 -15.48
CA GLU A 57 1.63 -1.44 -14.93
C GLU A 57 2.63 -1.02 -13.84
N TYR A 58 3.34 0.09 -14.05
CA TYR A 58 4.23 0.66 -13.04
C TYR A 58 3.47 1.07 -11.79
N ALA A 59 2.41 1.87 -11.93
CA ALA A 59 1.58 2.31 -10.81
C ALA A 59 0.87 1.17 -10.08
N LEU A 60 0.56 0.07 -10.77
CA LEU A 60 0.02 -1.16 -10.17
C LEU A 60 1.05 -1.83 -9.27
N ARG A 61 2.31 -1.89 -9.72
CA ARG A 61 3.42 -2.51 -8.98
C ARG A 61 3.86 -1.68 -7.78
N THR A 62 3.82 -0.36 -7.89
CA THR A 62 4.25 0.58 -6.84
C THR A 62 3.09 1.12 -6.00
N GLU A 63 1.89 0.57 -6.17
CA GLU A 63 0.66 0.99 -5.47
C GLU A 63 0.27 2.48 -5.64
N MET A 64 0.83 3.16 -6.64
CA MET A 64 0.59 4.58 -6.93
C MET A 64 -0.64 4.87 -7.82
N LEU A 65 -1.54 3.89 -7.96
CA LEU A 65 -2.80 4.04 -8.70
C LEU A 65 -3.66 5.24 -8.25
N PRO A 66 -3.75 5.60 -6.94
CA PRO A 66 -4.50 6.78 -6.51
C PRO A 66 -3.94 8.09 -7.07
N GLN A 67 -2.61 8.22 -7.11
CA GLN A 67 -1.95 9.39 -7.69
C GLN A 67 -2.17 9.46 -9.20
N LEU A 68 -2.05 8.33 -9.90
CA LEU A 68 -2.33 8.22 -11.33
C LEU A 68 -3.77 8.62 -11.66
N ALA A 69 -4.75 8.11 -10.91
CA ALA A 69 -6.15 8.48 -11.09
C ALA A 69 -6.39 9.98 -10.83
N GLY A 70 -5.71 10.57 -9.85
CA GLY A 70 -5.73 12.01 -9.59
C GLY A 70 -5.20 12.85 -10.76
N ARG A 71 -4.09 12.43 -11.38
CA ARG A 71 -3.52 13.08 -12.56
C ARG A 71 -4.47 13.03 -13.76
N TYR A 72 -5.04 11.86 -14.08
CA TYR A 72 -6.02 11.75 -15.18
C TYR A 72 -7.29 12.58 -14.93
N ARG A 73 -7.75 12.71 -13.67
CA ARG A 73 -8.87 13.61 -13.34
C ARG A 73 -8.54 15.06 -13.67
N LYS A 74 -7.35 15.53 -13.29
CA LYS A 74 -6.90 16.89 -13.64
C LYS A 74 -6.86 17.12 -15.15
N VAL A 75 -6.39 16.14 -15.93
CA VAL A 75 -6.39 16.24 -17.40
C VAL A 75 -7.81 16.29 -17.97
N LYS A 76 -8.73 15.49 -17.41
CA LYS A 76 -10.14 15.53 -17.80
C LYS A 76 -10.76 16.91 -17.60
N ASP A 77 -10.46 17.54 -16.48
CA ASP A 77 -11.01 18.85 -16.12
C ASP A 77 -10.33 20.00 -16.89
N ALA A 78 -9.05 19.85 -17.26
CA ALA A 78 -8.27 20.86 -17.97
C ALA A 78 -8.46 20.83 -19.51
N SER A 79 -8.74 19.67 -20.09
CA SER A 79 -8.82 19.50 -21.55
C SER A 79 -10.03 18.65 -21.96
N PRO A 80 -11.16 19.27 -22.36
CA PRO A 80 -12.39 18.55 -22.71
C PRO A 80 -12.21 17.64 -23.94
N GLU A 81 -11.27 17.94 -24.83
CA GLU A 81 -10.91 17.10 -25.99
C GLU A 81 -10.22 15.78 -25.61
N ARG A 82 -9.50 15.74 -24.47
CA ARG A 82 -8.83 14.54 -23.93
C ARG A 82 -9.67 13.86 -22.84
N ALA A 83 -10.73 14.50 -22.37
CA ALA A 83 -11.55 14.09 -21.24
C ALA A 83 -12.20 12.71 -21.42
N GLU A 84 -12.80 12.43 -22.59
CA GLU A 84 -13.43 11.13 -22.84
C GLU A 84 -12.42 9.97 -22.83
N ARG A 85 -11.20 10.21 -23.35
CA ARG A 85 -10.14 9.19 -23.36
C ARG A 85 -9.55 9.00 -21.98
N ALA A 86 -9.31 10.08 -21.25
CA ALA A 86 -8.85 10.04 -19.86
C ALA A 86 -9.87 9.28 -18.98
N GLN A 87 -11.17 9.52 -19.17
CA GLN A 87 -12.22 8.83 -18.44
C GLN A 87 -12.22 7.32 -18.71
N LYS A 88 -12.11 6.89 -19.98
CA LYS A 88 -11.97 5.46 -20.32
C LYS A 88 -10.75 4.80 -19.66
N LYS A 89 -9.64 5.53 -19.56
CA LYS A 89 -8.43 5.04 -18.87
C LYS A 89 -8.65 4.94 -17.38
N ILE A 90 -9.25 5.95 -16.73
CA ILE A 90 -9.63 5.90 -15.30
C ILE A 90 -10.53 4.68 -15.02
N ASP A 91 -11.54 4.43 -15.85
CA ASP A 91 -12.46 3.31 -15.65
C ASP A 91 -11.74 1.96 -15.74
N GLY A 92 -10.83 1.81 -16.71
CA GLY A 92 -9.97 0.62 -16.83
C GLY A 92 -9.04 0.41 -15.62
N ILE A 93 -8.46 1.49 -15.10
CA ILE A 93 -7.62 1.47 -13.89
C ILE A 93 -8.44 1.01 -12.67
N VAL A 94 -9.66 1.54 -12.51
CA VAL A 94 -10.56 1.20 -11.40
C VAL A 94 -10.99 -0.27 -11.47
N ILE A 95 -11.30 -0.78 -12.66
CA ILE A 95 -11.65 -2.20 -12.85
C ILE A 95 -10.45 -3.11 -12.50
N ALA A 96 -9.25 -2.78 -12.99
CA ALA A 96 -8.03 -3.53 -12.68
C ALA A 96 -7.72 -3.52 -11.18
N LEU A 97 -7.82 -2.36 -10.52
CA LEU A 97 -7.65 -2.23 -9.08
C LEU A 97 -8.70 -3.05 -8.31
N THR A 98 -9.96 -2.99 -8.73
CA THR A 98 -11.03 -3.78 -8.12
C THR A 98 -10.75 -5.27 -8.24
N HIS A 99 -10.25 -5.73 -9.39
CA HIS A 99 -9.86 -7.13 -9.59
C HIS A 99 -8.69 -7.53 -8.69
N VAL A 100 -7.68 -6.67 -8.53
CA VAL A 100 -6.56 -6.91 -7.59
C VAL A 100 -7.06 -6.95 -6.15
N MET A 101 -7.91 -6.02 -5.73
CA MET A 101 -8.50 -6.03 -4.38
C MET A 101 -9.36 -7.27 -4.11
N MET A 102 -10.14 -7.72 -5.10
CA MET A 102 -10.92 -8.95 -5.01
C MET A 102 -10.02 -10.19 -4.97
N SER A 103 -8.92 -10.19 -5.72
CA SER A 103 -7.94 -11.28 -5.73
C SER A 103 -7.16 -11.36 -4.41
N GLN A 104 -6.85 -10.22 -3.79
CA GLN A 104 -6.21 -10.18 -2.47
C GLN A 104 -7.13 -10.63 -1.33
N LYS A 105 -8.46 -10.60 -1.51
CA LYS A 105 -9.43 -11.10 -0.53
C LYS A 105 -9.57 -12.61 -0.48
N SER A 106 -8.83 -13.36 -1.29
CA SER A 106 -8.92 -14.83 -1.31
C SER A 106 -7.53 -15.47 -1.37
N PRO A 107 -6.85 -15.72 -0.23
CA PRO A 107 -6.16 -16.98 -0.15
C PRO A 107 -7.24 -18.05 -0.33
N LEU A 108 -7.25 -18.73 -1.49
CA LEU A 108 -8.00 -19.98 -1.63
C LEU A 108 -7.81 -20.77 -0.32
N PRO A 109 -8.85 -21.36 0.28
CA PRO A 109 -8.64 -22.31 1.36
C PRO A 109 -7.72 -23.40 0.79
N GLN A 110 -6.42 -23.25 1.04
CA GLN A 110 -5.41 -24.22 0.69
C GLN A 110 -5.86 -25.43 1.49
N LYS A 111 -6.37 -26.45 0.79
CA LYS A 111 -6.77 -27.72 1.40
C LYS A 111 -5.61 -28.15 2.28
N VAL A 112 -5.74 -27.90 3.58
CA VAL A 112 -4.75 -28.34 4.55
C VAL A 112 -4.70 -29.86 4.38
N PRO A 113 -3.55 -30.44 4.02
CA PRO A 113 -3.47 -31.87 3.85
C PRO A 113 -3.89 -32.47 5.20
N TRP A 114 -4.81 -33.43 5.20
CA TRP A 114 -5.31 -34.04 6.44
C TRP A 114 -4.15 -34.54 7.32
N GLN A 115 -3.00 -34.87 6.73
CA GLN A 115 -1.77 -35.17 7.47
C GLN A 115 -1.36 -34.04 8.45
N LEU A 116 -1.52 -32.77 8.08
CA LEU A 116 -1.20 -31.62 8.92
C LEU A 116 -2.17 -31.49 10.10
N THR A 117 -3.48 -31.59 9.85
CA THR A 117 -4.49 -31.53 10.92
C THR A 117 -4.36 -32.73 11.88
N LEU A 118 -4.02 -33.91 11.36
CA LEU A 118 -3.72 -35.08 12.18
C LEU A 118 -2.44 -34.89 13.01
N SER A 119 -1.38 -34.29 12.43
CA SER A 119 -0.14 -34.02 13.15
C SER A 119 -0.33 -33.05 14.32
N VAL A 120 -1.13 -31.99 14.13
CA VAL A 120 -1.45 -31.00 15.17
C VAL A 120 -2.27 -31.66 16.29
N GLY A 121 -3.23 -32.52 15.93
CA GLY A 121 -3.99 -33.29 16.91
C GLY A 121 -3.12 -34.21 17.77
N ILE A 122 -2.20 -34.95 17.14
CA ILE A 122 -1.26 -35.84 17.84
C ILE A 122 -0.30 -35.04 18.74
N ALA A 123 0.27 -33.94 18.23
CA ALA A 123 1.17 -33.08 18.99
C ALA A 123 0.47 -32.49 20.23
N CYS A 124 -0.77 -32.02 20.08
CA CYS A 124 -1.56 -31.48 21.18
C CYS A 124 -1.87 -32.56 22.23
N MET A 125 -2.24 -33.77 21.79
CA MET A 125 -2.52 -34.89 22.68
C MET A 125 -1.26 -35.33 23.46
N LEU A 126 -0.10 -35.42 22.81
CA LEU A 126 1.18 -35.70 23.46
C LEU A 126 1.59 -34.60 24.45
N ALA A 127 1.39 -33.33 24.10
CA ALA A 127 1.68 -32.21 25.01
C ALA A 127 0.82 -32.29 26.28
N LEU A 128 -0.48 -32.59 26.15
CA LEU A 128 -1.37 -32.76 27.30
C LEU A 128 -0.99 -33.96 28.17
N LEU A 129 -0.64 -35.10 27.56
CA LEU A 129 -0.16 -36.28 28.30
C LEU A 129 1.16 -36.01 29.01
N TYR A 130 2.07 -35.26 28.37
CA TYR A 130 3.34 -34.89 28.97
C TYR A 130 3.15 -33.96 30.18
N LEU A 131 2.30 -32.94 30.04
CA LEU A 131 1.94 -32.04 31.14
C LEU A 131 1.25 -32.78 32.29
N ALA A 132 0.30 -33.68 31.98
CA ALA A 132 -0.36 -34.50 32.99
C ALA A 132 0.64 -35.42 33.71
N ARG A 133 1.58 -36.03 32.99
CA ARG A 133 2.64 -36.85 33.58
C ARG A 133 3.58 -36.02 34.46
N ILE A 134 3.95 -34.80 34.05
CA ILE A 134 4.74 -33.88 34.87
C ILE A 134 3.98 -33.53 36.15
N MET A 135 2.71 -33.12 36.04
CA MET A 135 1.90 -32.82 37.22
C MET A 135 1.81 -34.00 38.18
N LEU A 136 1.63 -35.21 37.65
CA LEU A 136 1.50 -36.42 38.46
C LEU A 136 2.83 -36.90 39.07
N PHE A 137 3.96 -36.54 38.47
CA PHE A 137 5.29 -36.82 39.01
C PHE A 137 5.75 -35.78 40.05
N VAL A 138 5.28 -34.53 39.91
CA VAL A 138 5.58 -33.43 40.84
C VAL A 138 4.68 -33.46 42.10
N ARG A 139 3.55 -34.17 42.03
CA ARG A 139 2.55 -34.32 43.09
C ARG A 139 2.85 -35.46 44.06
#